data_AF-A0AAU3VFY9-F1
#
_entry.id   AF-A0AAU3VFY9-F1
#
_cell.length_a   1.000
_cell.length_b   1.000
_cell.length_c   1.000
_cell.angle_alpha   90.00
_cell.angle_beta   90.00
_cell.angle_gamma   90.00
#
_symmetry.space_group_name_H-M   'P 1'
#
loop_
_entity.id
_entity.type
_entity.pdbx_description
1 polymer ?
#
loop_
_entity_poly.entity_id
_entity_poly.type
_entity_poly.pdbx_seq_one_letter_code
_entity_poly.pdbx_strand_id
1 'polypeptide(L)' 'MNKRRGASVAVAVAATLTGMLALAAPANASVPYKVYSTSAACKTAGQKFVDSGQAYQYTCTWDSPGYLLTLWLG' A
#
# COMPACT_ATOMS: atom_id res chain seq x y z
N MET A 1 -52.73 11.38 -36.08
CA MET A 1 -52.09 11.39 -34.75
C MET A 1 -51.98 9.95 -34.26
N ASN A 2 -50.77 9.45 -33.95
CA ASN A 2 -50.48 8.55 -32.80
C ASN A 2 -49.08 7.89 -32.88
N LYS A 3 -48.18 8.41 -32.02
CA LYS A 3 -47.11 7.77 -31.22
C LYS A 3 -46.23 6.67 -31.87
N ARG A 4 -45.02 7.04 -32.29
CA ARG A 4 -43.88 6.12 -32.40
C ARG A 4 -43.37 5.80 -30.99
N ARG A 5 -43.51 4.56 -30.56
CA ARG A 5 -42.96 4.04 -29.29
C ARG A 5 -41.82 3.07 -29.59
N GLY A 6 -40.76 3.19 -28.81
CA GLY A 6 -40.04 2.02 -28.30
C GLY A 6 -38.82 1.58 -29.10
N ALA A 7 -37.66 1.93 -28.58
CA ALA A 7 -36.37 1.36 -28.93
C ALA A 7 -36.29 -0.13 -28.58
N SER A 8 -35.46 -0.87 -29.31
CA SER A 8 -34.81 -2.10 -28.83
C SER A 8 -33.47 -2.20 -29.55
N VAL A 9 -32.48 -1.46 -29.04
CA VAL A 9 -31.08 -1.62 -29.42
C VAL A 9 -30.59 -2.91 -28.78
N ALA A 10 -30.53 -3.97 -29.58
CA ALA A 10 -29.90 -5.22 -29.19
C ALA A 10 -28.70 -5.42 -30.12
N VAL A 11 -27.49 -5.15 -29.62
CA VAL A 11 -26.32 -5.99 -29.90
C VAL A 11 -25.36 -5.86 -28.72
N ALA A 12 -25.32 -6.90 -27.88
CA ALA A 12 -24.20 -7.16 -26.99
C ALA A 12 -23.06 -7.75 -27.85
N VAL A 13 -21.87 -7.16 -27.80
CA VAL A 13 -20.63 -7.85 -28.21
C VAL A 13 -19.62 -7.63 -27.09
N ALA A 14 -19.38 -8.72 -26.38
CA ALA A 14 -18.30 -8.86 -25.42
C ALA A 14 -16.95 -8.73 -26.13
N ALA A 15 -16.11 -7.80 -25.67
CA ALA A 15 -14.69 -7.80 -25.93
C ALA A 15 -13.97 -8.15 -24.62
N THR A 16 -13.66 -9.43 -24.48
CA THR A 16 -12.57 -9.93 -23.63
C THR A 16 -11.23 -9.35 -24.08
N LEU A 17 -10.23 -9.34 -23.20
CA LEU A 17 -8.83 -8.86 -23.35
C LEU A 17 -8.69 -7.39 -22.94
N THR A 18 -7.94 -7.01 -21.90
CA THR A 18 -6.77 -7.63 -21.28
C THR A 18 -6.84 -7.35 -19.79
N GLY A 19 -6.61 -8.39 -18.98
CA GLY A 19 -6.37 -8.23 -17.57
C GLY A 19 -5.24 -7.24 -17.37
N MET A 20 -5.58 -6.02 -16.99
CA MET A 20 -4.78 -5.27 -16.05
C MET A 20 -4.89 -6.04 -14.73
N LEU A 21 -4.16 -7.16 -14.65
CA LEU A 21 -3.37 -7.39 -13.46
C LEU A 21 -2.48 -6.15 -13.36
N ALA A 22 -3.06 -5.09 -12.80
CA ALA A 22 -2.28 -4.17 -12.01
C ALA A 22 -1.54 -5.13 -11.09
N LEU A 23 -0.27 -5.40 -11.41
CA LEU A 23 0.71 -5.72 -10.41
C LEU A 23 0.42 -4.66 -9.36
N ALA A 24 -0.31 -5.06 -8.31
CA ALA A 24 -0.32 -4.30 -7.09
C ALA A 24 1.16 -4.24 -6.76
N ALA A 25 1.79 -3.10 -7.12
CA ALA A 25 3.10 -2.75 -6.61
C ALA A 25 3.03 -3.12 -5.14
N PRO A 26 4.02 -3.86 -4.60
CA PRO A 26 4.00 -4.30 -3.21
C PRO A 26 3.55 -3.09 -2.42
N ALA A 27 2.34 -3.17 -1.86
CA ALA A 27 1.71 -2.02 -1.26
C ALA A 27 2.67 -1.69 -0.13
N ASN A 28 3.50 -0.66 -0.32
CA ASN A 28 4.63 -0.34 0.53
C ASN A 28 4.11 -0.34 1.96
N ALA A 29 4.31 -1.44 2.66
CA ALA A 29 3.51 -1.74 3.83
C ALA A 29 4.24 -1.07 4.97
N SER A 30 3.76 0.11 5.36
CA SER A 30 4.23 0.78 6.55
C SER A 30 3.67 0.04 7.76
N VAL A 31 4.54 -0.70 8.43
CA VAL A 31 4.19 -1.45 9.64
C VAL A 31 4.79 -0.75 10.86
N PRO A 32 3.95 -0.30 11.82
CA PRO A 32 4.45 0.16 13.11
C PRO A 32 5.03 -1.04 13.85
N TYR A 33 6.36 -1.05 14.04
CA TYR A 33 7.07 -2.18 14.62
C TYR A 33 7.10 -2.11 16.14
N LYS A 34 7.65 -1.03 16.69
CA LYS A 34 7.86 -0.88 18.14
C LYS A 34 8.18 0.56 18.52
N VAL A 35 7.76 0.96 19.73
CA VAL A 35 8.19 2.23 20.34
C VAL A 35 9.47 2.00 21.16
N TYR A 36 10.47 2.87 20.95
CA TYR A 36 11.74 2.88 21.66
C TYR A 36 11.84 4.10 22.56
N SER A 37 12.50 3.98 23.71
CA SER A 37 12.69 5.11 24.64
C SER A 37 13.62 6.20 24.11
N THR A 38 14.49 5.89 23.15
CA THR A 38 15.46 6.83 22.58
C THR A 38 15.49 6.76 21.05
N SER A 39 15.82 7.89 20.42
CA SER A 39 15.96 7.98 18.97
C SER A 39 17.08 7.09 18.44
N ALA A 40 18.18 6.97 19.21
CA ALA A 40 19.30 6.10 18.89
C ALA A 40 18.86 4.63 18.82
N ALA A 41 18.14 4.13 19.83
CA ALA A 41 17.65 2.75 19.83
C ALA A 41 16.68 2.48 18.67
N CYS A 42 15.80 3.43 18.37
CA CYS A 42 14.90 3.33 17.21
C CYS A 42 15.68 3.21 15.89
N LYS A 43 16.67 4.08 15.67
CA LYS A 43 17.49 4.05 14.45
C LYS A 43 18.32 2.79 14.34
N THR A 44 18.97 2.35 15.42
CA THR A 44 19.75 1.11 15.44
C THR A 44 18.88 -0.09 15.08
N ALA A 45 17.67 -0.19 15.64
CA ALA A 45 16.75 -1.27 15.30
C ALA A 45 16.28 -1.17 13.84
N GLY A 46 15.85 0.01 13.39
CA GLY A 46 15.44 0.23 12.00
C GLY A 46 16.53 -0.13 10.98
N GLN A 47 17.77 0.25 11.27
CA GLN A 47 18.94 -0.10 10.46
C GLN A 47 19.11 -1.63 10.35
N LYS A 48 18.92 -2.37 11.46
CA LYS A 48 19.00 -3.84 11.44
C LYS A 48 17.95 -4.47 10.51
N PHE A 49 16.74 -3.92 10.43
CA PHE A 49 15.72 -4.40 9.50
C PHE A 49 16.10 -4.15 8.05
N VAL A 50 16.73 -3.00 7.77
CA VAL A 50 17.23 -2.66 6.43
C VAL A 50 18.40 -3.55 6.02
N ASP A 51 19.40 -3.70 6.89
CA ASP A 51 20.55 -4.57 6.65
C ASP A 51 20.15 -6.04 6.48
N SER A 52 19.11 -6.50 7.18
CA SER A 52 18.61 -7.88 7.06
C SER A 52 17.69 -8.10 5.85
N GLY A 53 17.40 -7.04 5.07
CA GLY A 53 16.45 -7.09 3.95
C GLY A 53 14.98 -7.29 4.37
N GLN A 54 14.67 -7.14 5.66
CA GLN A 54 13.31 -7.25 6.18
C GLN A 54 12.48 -6.00 5.91
N ALA A 55 13.14 -4.84 5.78
CA ALA A 55 12.51 -3.58 5.38
C ALA A 55 13.42 -2.88 4.37
N TYR A 56 12.89 -2.14 3.41
CA TYR A 56 13.73 -1.32 2.52
C TYR A 56 13.96 0.09 3.09
N GLN A 57 13.09 0.53 4.00
CA GLN A 57 13.16 1.84 4.63
C GLN A 57 12.59 1.76 6.05
N TYR A 58 13.06 2.65 6.93
CA TYR A 58 12.49 2.84 8.25
C TYR A 58 12.35 4.33 8.57
N THR A 59 11.44 4.66 9.47
CA THR A 59 11.28 6.00 10.03
C THR A 59 11.14 5.91 11.55
N CYS A 60 11.72 6.88 12.25
CA CYS A 60 11.60 7.03 13.69
C CYS A 60 10.85 8.32 14.00
N THR A 61 9.58 8.19 14.34
CA THR A 61 8.71 9.34 14.65
C THR A 61 8.54 9.44 16.17
N TRP A 62 8.63 10.64 16.73
CA TRP A 62 8.32 10.84 18.15
C TRP A 62 6.82 10.64 18.38
N ASP A 63 6.48 9.61 19.15
CA ASP A 63 5.14 9.23 19.55
C ASP A 63 5.16 9.02 21.07
N SER A 64 4.91 10.12 21.80
CA SER A 64 5.10 10.22 23.25
C SER A 64 4.57 8.98 23.98
N PRO A 65 5.34 8.35 24.90
CA PRO A 65 6.58 8.81 25.54
C PRO A 65 7.87 8.34 24.85
N GLY A 66 7.86 7.97 23.57
CA GLY A 66 9.04 7.45 22.88
C GLY A 66 9.10 7.71 21.38
N TYR A 67 9.95 6.97 20.69
CA TYR A 67 10.11 6.98 19.23
C TYR A 67 9.52 5.71 18.62
N LEU A 68 8.42 5.85 17.90
CA LEU A 68 7.83 4.78 17.11
C LEU A 68 8.72 4.48 15.90
N LEU A 69 9.18 3.25 15.82
CA LEU A 69 9.80 2.69 14.62
C LEU A 69 8.70 2.20 13.68
N THR A 70 8.61 2.83 12.51
CA THR A 70 7.79 2.36 11.40
C THR A 70 8.72 1.80 10.32
N LEU A 71 8.45 0.58 9.89
CA LEU A 71 9.21 -0.11 8.84
C LEU A 71 8.39 -0.10 7.57
N TRP A 72 9.05 0.02 6.43
CA TRP A 72 8.43 -0.09 5.12
C TRP A 72 8.89 -1.38 4.46
N LEU A 73 7.95 -2.29 4.23
CA LEU A 73 8.16 -3.56 3.55
C LEU A 73 7.82 -3.36 2.06
N GLY A 74 8.68 -3.86 1.19
CA GLY A 74 8.59 -3.70 -0.27
C GLY A 74 9.01 -4.98 -0.98
#